data_AF-A0A7C4VRB0-F1
#
_entry.id   AF-A0A7C4VRB0-F1
#
_cell.length_a   1.000
_cell.length_b   1.000
_cell.length_c   1.000
_cell.angle_alpha   90.00
_cell.angle_beta   90.00
_cell.angle_gamma   90.00
#
_symmetry.space_group_name_H-M   'P 1'
#
loop_
_entity.id
_entity.type
_entity.pdbx_description
1 polymer ?
#
loop_
_entity_poly.entity_id
_entity_poly.type
_entity_poly.pdbx_seq_one_letter_code
_entity_poly.pdbx_strand_id
1 'polypeptide(L)' 'MMNTPKCHLKKDDKVKVMTGKDSGKIGKILRIDRKKCRVVVEHVNMVKKHTRANMKNSKGGIVETE' A
#
# COMPACT_ATOMS: atom_id res chain seq x y z
N MET A 1 10.94 -9.81 23.14
CA MET A 1 10.54 -10.51 21.90
C MET A 1 9.21 -9.91 21.43
N MET A 2 9.11 -9.38 20.20
CA MET A 2 7.90 -8.71 19.73
C MET A 2 6.83 -9.75 19.37
N ASN A 3 5.74 -9.78 20.14
CA ASN A 3 4.56 -10.58 19.83
C ASN A 3 3.96 -10.09 18.51
N THR A 4 4.03 -10.92 17.45
CA THR A 4 3.55 -10.52 16.12
C THR A 4 2.13 -11.06 15.96
N PRO A 5 1.12 -10.21 15.74
CA PRO A 5 -0.26 -10.66 15.57
C PRO A 5 -0.38 -11.59 14.36
N LYS A 6 -1.14 -12.67 14.52
CA LYS A 6 -1.31 -13.71 13.51
C LYS A 6 -2.11 -13.15 12.33
N CYS A 7 -1.40 -12.78 11.27
CA CYS A 7 -1.99 -12.36 10.00
C CYS A 7 -2.12 -13.58 9.08
N HIS A 8 -3.35 -13.89 8.64
CA HIS A 8 -3.64 -15.00 7.72
C HIS A 8 -3.33 -14.70 6.26
N LEU A 9 -2.97 -13.44 5.94
CA LEU A 9 -2.73 -12.96 4.59
C LEU A 9 -1.28 -13.22 4.19
N LYS A 10 -1.07 -13.57 2.91
CA LYS A 10 0.24 -13.73 2.29
C LYS A 10 0.45 -12.69 1.19
N LYS A 11 1.72 -12.44 0.87
CA LYS A 11 2.05 -11.70 -0.35
C LYS A 11 1.46 -12.45 -1.53
N ASP A 12 1.00 -11.70 -2.52
CA ASP A 12 0.38 -12.20 -3.74
C ASP A 12 -1.05 -12.74 -3.61
N ASP A 13 -1.65 -12.74 -2.41
CA ASP A 13 -3.07 -13.06 -2.25
C ASP A 13 -3.95 -12.00 -2.91
N LYS A 14 -5.06 -12.44 -3.53
CA LYS A 14 -6.12 -11.55 -4.02
C LYS A 14 -7.11 -11.27 -2.91
N VAL A 15 -7.34 -9.99 -2.63
CA VAL A 15 -8.25 -9.54 -1.59
C VAL A 15 -9.22 -8.48 -2.11
N LYS A 16 -10.39 -8.41 -1.47
CA LYS A 16 -11.40 -7.38 -1.72
C LYS A 16 -11.44 -6.42 -0.55
N VAL A 17 -11.46 -5.12 -0.84
CA VAL A 17 -11.65 -4.08 0.18
C VAL A 17 -13.11 -4.08 0.61
N MET A 18 -13.38 -4.33 1.89
CA MET A 18 -14.74 -4.40 2.42
C MET A 18 -15.34 -3.02 2.68
N THR A 19 -14.54 -2.09 3.20
CA THR A 19 -14.99 -0.77 3.68
C THR A 19 -13.94 0.31 3.42
N GLY A 20 -14.37 1.57 3.31
CA GLY A 20 -13.50 2.73 3.09
C GLY A 20 -13.66 3.34 1.70
N LYS A 21 -12.80 4.31 1.36
CA LYS A 21 -12.86 5.06 0.08
C LYS A 21 -12.81 4.14 -1.16
N ASP A 22 -12.07 3.04 -1.04
CA ASP A 22 -11.84 2.07 -2.11
C ASP A 22 -12.67 0.78 -1.91
N SER A 23 -13.78 0.84 -1.18
CA SER A 23 -14.65 -0.32 -0.94
C SER A 23 -15.11 -0.96 -2.25
N GLY A 24 -15.08 -2.29 -2.31
CA GLY A 24 -15.49 -3.07 -3.48
C GLY A 24 -14.35 -3.37 -4.46
N LYS A 25 -13.23 -2.62 -4.41
CA LYS A 25 -12.06 -2.91 -5.24
C LYS A 25 -11.41 -4.23 -4.85
N ILE A 26 -10.93 -4.95 -5.86
CA ILE A 26 -10.18 -6.19 -5.73
C ILE A 26 -8.76 -5.91 -6.18
N GLY A 27 -7.79 -6.34 -5.40
CA GLY A 27 -6.39 -6.14 -5.70
C GLY A 27 -5.51 -7.22 -5.10
N LYS A 28 -4.25 -7.24 -5.52
CA LYS A 28 -3.24 -8.17 -5.04
C LYS A 28 -2.43 -7.54 -3.91
N ILE A 29 -2.02 -8.32 -2.91
CA ILE A 29 -1.17 -7.82 -1.83
C ILE A 29 0.28 -7.71 -2.30
N LEU A 30 0.80 -6.48 -2.37
CA LEU A 30 2.20 -6.18 -2.67
C LEU A 30 3.11 -6.38 -1.45
N ARG A 31 2.67 -5.90 -0.29
CA ARG A 31 3.48 -5.91 0.92
C ARG A 31 2.62 -6.03 2.17
N ILE A 32 3.14 -6.77 3.14
CA ILE A 32 2.53 -6.93 4.46
C ILE A 32 3.48 -6.35 5.50
N ASP A 33 3.03 -5.34 6.22
CA ASP A 33 3.68 -4.82 7.42
C ASP A 33 3.03 -5.47 8.65
N ARG A 34 3.61 -6.60 9.07
CA ARG A 34 3.12 -7.37 10.23
C ARG A 34 3.32 -6.64 11.56
N LYS A 35 4.25 -5.68 11.64
CA LYS A 35 4.49 -4.91 12.87
C LYS A 35 3.38 -3.87 13.07
N LYS A 36 2.89 -3.28 11.98
CA LYS A 36 1.83 -2.27 12.00
C LYS A 36 0.43 -2.80 11.68
N CYS A 37 0.29 -4.11 11.44
CA CYS A 37 -0.95 -4.74 10.98
C CYS A 37 -1.53 -4.07 9.72
N ARG A 38 -0.67 -3.69 8.77
CA ARG A 38 -1.08 -3.03 7.51
C ARG A 38 -0.68 -3.85 6.30
N VAL A 39 -1.49 -3.78 5.26
CA VAL A 39 -1.21 -4.36 3.94
C VAL A 39 -1.26 -3.28 2.89
N VAL A 40 -0.38 -3.39 1.89
CA VAL A 40 -0.39 -2.57 0.68
C VAL A 40 -0.98 -3.44 -0.42
N VAL A 41 -2.06 -2.96 -1.02
CA VAL A 41 -2.82 -3.63 -2.07
C VAL A 41 -2.72 -2.80 -3.34
N GLU A 42 -2.50 -3.44 -4.47
CA GLU A 42 -2.44 -2.77 -5.78
C GLU A 42 -3.70 -1.92 -6.03
N HIS A 43 -3.51 -0.71 -6.57
CA HIS A 43 -4.57 0.19 -7.02
C HIS A 43 -5.59 0.63 -5.94
N VAL A 44 -5.20 0.52 -4.67
CA VAL A 44 -5.98 0.97 -3.51
C VAL A 44 -5.24 2.13 -2.85
N ASN A 45 -5.97 3.15 -2.38
CA ASN A 45 -5.42 4.32 -1.69
C ASN A 45 -4.37 5.12 -2.50
N MET A 46 -4.54 5.20 -3.82
CA MET A 46 -3.69 6.03 -4.68
C MET A 46 -3.74 7.50 -4.25
N VAL A 47 -2.58 8.05 -3.96
CA VAL A 47 -2.39 9.46 -3.59
C VAL A 47 -1.35 10.12 -4.50
N LYS A 48 -1.66 11.35 -4.90
CA LYS A 48 -0.73 12.21 -5.64
C LYS A 48 0.17 12.93 -4.63
N LYS A 49 1.44 12.52 -4.56
CA LYS A 49 2.43 13.16 -3.69
C LYS A 49 3.25 14.15 -4.50
N HIS A 50 3.20 15.42 -4.08
CA HIS A 50 4.10 16.44 -4.61
C HIS A 50 5.48 16.22 -4.00
N THR A 51 6.45 15.81 -4.82
CA THR A 51 7.84 15.60 -4.38
C THR A 51 8.73 16.70 -4.92
N ARG A 52 9.48 17.35 -4.01
CA ARG A 52 10.55 18.28 -4.40
C ARG A 52 11.64 17.53 -5.17
N ALA A 53 12.26 18.19 -6.13
CA ALA A 53 13.35 17.62 -6.91
C ALA A 53 14.50 17.16 -5.98
N ASN A 54 15.08 16.00 -6.26
CA ASN A 54 16.20 15.43 -5.50
C ASN A 54 17.15 14.75 -6.50
N MET A 55 18.39 14.43 -6.10
CA MET A 55 19.42 13.82 -6.98
C MET A 55 18.95 12.55 -7.73
N LYS A 56 18.00 11.79 -7.17
CA LYS A 56 17.41 10.61 -7.85
C LYS A 56 16.26 10.93 -8.81
N ASN A 57 15.68 12.13 -8.74
CA ASN A 57 14.58 12.55 -9.59
C ASN A 57 14.72 14.05 -9.91
N SER A 58 15.52 14.34 -10.95
CA SER A 58 15.92 15.70 -11.34
C SER A 58 14.78 16.55 -11.92
N LYS A 59 13.69 15.92 -12.38
CA LYS A 59 12.44 16.61 -12.70
C LYS A 59 11.51 16.49 -11.50
N GLY A 60 11.39 17.57 -10.74
CA GLY A 60 10.32 17.69 -9.73
C GLY A 60 8.96 17.50 -10.40
N GLY A 61 8.04 16.79 -9.74
CA GLY A 61 6.75 16.41 -10.33
C GLY A 61 5.79 15.79 -9.33
N ILE A 62 4.58 15.52 -9.80
CA ILE A 62 3.56 14.79 -9.05
C ILE A 62 3.84 13.29 -9.22
N VAL A 63 4.26 12.63 -8.14
CA VAL A 63 4.47 11.18 -8.12
C VAL A 63 3.20 10.52 -7.59
N GLU A 64 2.66 9.57 -8.34
CA GLU A 64 1.57 8.72 -7.87
C GLU A 64 2.13 7.62 -6.96
N THR A 65 1.54 7.42 -5.79
CA THR A 65 1.96 6.38 -4.84
C THR A 65 0.73 5.71 -4.24
N GLU A 66 0.82 4.39 -4.06
CA GLU A 66 -0.19 3.50 -3.48
C GLU A 66 0.12 3.16 -2.01
#